data_AF-A0A2L2LM80-F1
#
_entry.id   AF-A0A2L2LM80-F1
#
_cell.length_a   1.000
_cell.length_b   1.000
_cell.length_c   1.000
_cell.angle_alpha   90.00
_cell.angle_beta   90.00
_cell.angle_gamma   90.00
#
_symmetry.space_group_name_H-M   'P 1'
#
loop_
_entity.id
_entity.type
_entity.pdbx_description
1 polymer ?
#
loop_
_entity_poly.entity_id
_entity_poly.type
_entity_poly.pdbx_seq_one_letter_code
_entity_poly.pdbx_strand_id
1 'polypeptide(L)'
;MTINSSSTAPVEHVLPLEGEDERKINVTRFSGLLLIASAIGLVANWVATGIDPVAALPGMAILYLVSVGGLVLARYLPFYLPGVAWTSLLAILVTIPGLPGTAWILSQVETLNFLALATPALAYGGLALTQGEFDIAKRSGWKIVIVAICVMFGTFMGSVIIADLMLRLSGQ
;
A
#
# COMPACT_ATOMS: atom_id res chain seq x y z
N MET A 1 -48.01 -7.87 35.80
CA MET A 1 -46.99 -6.84 36.03
C MET A 1 -45.69 -7.56 36.34
N THR A 2 -44.90 -7.86 35.31
CA THR A 2 -43.57 -8.49 35.44
C THR A 2 -42.72 -7.84 34.37
N ILE A 3 -41.83 -6.98 34.84
CA ILE A 3 -40.93 -6.13 34.08
C ILE A 3 -39.76 -7.04 33.68
N ASN A 4 -39.62 -7.38 32.41
CA ASN A 4 -38.42 -8.08 31.95
C ASN A 4 -37.38 -7.03 31.53
N SER A 5 -36.56 -6.62 32.48
CA SER A 5 -35.32 -5.89 32.26
C SER A 5 -34.17 -6.89 32.29
N SER A 6 -33.65 -7.28 31.12
CA SER A 6 -32.24 -7.66 30.97
C SER A 6 -31.89 -7.94 29.51
N SER A 7 -31.05 -7.05 28.98
CA SER A 7 -29.94 -7.32 28.05
C SER A 7 -29.89 -6.30 26.92
N THR A 8 -29.62 -5.05 27.27
CA THR A 8 -28.93 -4.11 26.38
C THR A 8 -27.45 -4.47 26.40
N ALA A 9 -27.06 -5.56 25.72
CA ALA A 9 -25.68 -5.69 25.31
C ALA A 9 -25.40 -4.50 24.37
N PRO A 10 -24.38 -3.66 24.61
CA PRO A 10 -23.93 -2.78 23.56
C PRO A 10 -23.58 -3.68 22.38
N VAL A 11 -24.03 -3.32 21.18
CA VAL A 11 -23.62 -3.97 19.94
C VAL A 11 -22.11 -3.73 19.84
N GLU A 12 -21.35 -4.62 20.46
CA GLU A 12 -19.91 -4.68 20.34
C GLU A 12 -19.70 -5.13 18.91
N HIS A 13 -19.45 -4.14 18.05
CA HIS A 13 -19.03 -4.35 16.68
C HIS A 13 -17.66 -5.01 16.76
N VAL A 14 -17.66 -6.34 16.95
CA VAL A 14 -16.48 -7.19 16.87
C VAL A 14 -15.99 -7.00 15.44
N LEU A 15 -15.01 -6.11 15.26
CA LEU A 15 -14.30 -5.98 14.00
C LEU A 15 -13.81 -7.39 13.66
N PRO A 16 -14.05 -7.90 12.45
CA PRO A 16 -13.44 -9.14 12.02
C PRO A 16 -11.92 -8.98 12.18
N LEU A 17 -11.35 -9.58 13.22
CA LEU A 17 -9.90 -9.63 13.45
C LEU A 17 -9.27 -10.78 12.65
N GLU A 18 -9.97 -11.28 11.62
CA GLU A 18 -9.38 -12.12 10.60
C GLU A 18 -8.69 -11.21 9.59
N GLY A 19 -7.43 -10.87 9.88
CA GLY A 19 -6.52 -10.44 8.83
C GLY A 19 -6.46 -11.55 7.79
N GLU A 20 -6.59 -11.21 6.50
CA GLU A 20 -6.42 -12.20 5.44
C GLU A 20 -5.05 -12.86 5.62
N ASP A 21 -5.05 -14.15 5.94
CA ASP A 21 -3.82 -14.93 6.10
C ASP A 21 -3.12 -14.99 4.73
N GLU A 22 -2.15 -14.10 4.54
CA GLU A 22 -1.46 -13.92 3.26
C GLU A 22 -0.82 -15.22 2.75
N ARG A 23 -0.60 -16.21 3.63
CA ARG A 23 -0.05 -17.53 3.27
C ARG A 23 -1.04 -18.41 2.50
N LYS A 24 -2.35 -18.16 2.62
CA LYS A 24 -3.40 -18.87 1.87
C LYS A 24 -3.72 -18.21 0.53
N ILE A 25 -3.11 -17.07 0.21
CA ILE A 25 -3.32 -16.32 -1.04
C ILE A 25 -3.01 -17.19 -2.26
N ASN A 26 -4.02 -17.43 -3.08
CA ASN A 26 -3.86 -18.10 -4.36
C ASN A 26 -3.15 -17.13 -5.33
N VAL A 27 -1.85 -17.33 -5.52
CA VAL A 27 -0.97 -16.45 -6.33
C VAL A 27 -1.57 -16.19 -7.71
N THR A 28 -2.21 -17.18 -8.33
CA THR A 28 -2.84 -17.03 -9.65
C THR A 28 -3.96 -16.00 -9.65
N ARG A 29 -4.80 -15.96 -8.60
CA ARG A 29 -5.91 -14.99 -8.50
C ARG A 29 -5.38 -13.58 -8.25
N PHE A 30 -4.42 -13.45 -7.33
CA PHE A 30 -3.83 -12.15 -6.98
C PHE A 30 -2.97 -11.58 -8.10
N SER A 31 -2.29 -12.42 -8.86
CA SER A 31 -1.61 -12.01 -10.09
C SER A 31 -2.60 -11.39 -11.09
N GLY A 32 -3.80 -11.97 -11.24
CA GLY A 32 -4.86 -11.39 -12.06
C GLY A 32 -5.34 -10.01 -11.55
N LEU A 33 -5.52 -9.87 -10.24
CA LEU A 33 -5.89 -8.59 -9.61
C LEU A 33 -4.79 -7.53 -9.79
N LEU A 34 -3.52 -7.90 -9.63
CA LEU A 34 -2.38 -7.03 -9.88
C LEU A 34 -2.34 -6.56 -11.33
N LEU A 35 -2.65 -7.45 -12.29
CA LEU A 35 -2.67 -7.10 -13.70
C LEU A 35 -3.75 -6.04 -13.98
N ILE A 36 -4.94 -6.19 -13.41
CA ILE A 36 -6.01 -5.20 -13.47
C ILE A 36 -5.55 -3.88 -12.83
N ALA A 37 -4.92 -3.93 -11.65
CA ALA A 37 -4.39 -2.76 -10.97
C ALA A 37 -3.31 -2.04 -11.81
N SER A 38 -2.43 -2.78 -12.48
CA SER A 38 -1.43 -2.25 -13.41
C SER A 38 -2.07 -1.59 -14.63
N ALA A 39 -3.13 -2.15 -15.19
CA ALA A 39 -3.87 -1.53 -16.29
C ALA A 39 -4.52 -0.21 -15.86
N ILE A 40 -5.19 -0.20 -14.71
CA ILE A 40 -5.78 1.02 -14.12
C ILE A 40 -4.67 2.05 -13.81
N GLY A 41 -3.52 1.58 -13.31
CA GLY A 41 -2.35 2.41 -13.03
C GLY A 41 -1.78 3.08 -14.28
N LEU A 42 -1.75 2.39 -15.43
CA LEU A 42 -1.31 3.00 -16.70
C LEU A 42 -2.24 4.12 -17.14
N VAL A 43 -3.56 3.90 -17.02
CA VAL A 43 -4.56 4.94 -17.32
C VAL A 43 -4.40 6.12 -16.35
N ALA A 44 -4.21 5.85 -15.06
CA ALA A 44 -3.98 6.89 -14.06
C ALA A 44 -2.70 7.69 -14.34
N ASN A 45 -1.61 7.03 -14.73
CA ASN A 45 -0.36 7.68 -15.10
C ASN A 45 -0.55 8.59 -16.31
N TRP A 46 -1.25 8.12 -17.34
CA TRP A 46 -1.55 8.92 -18.53
C TRP A 46 -2.41 10.15 -18.21
N VAL A 47 -3.47 9.98 -17.40
CA VAL A 47 -4.33 11.10 -16.99
C VAL A 47 -3.56 12.12 -16.14
N ALA A 48 -2.64 11.68 -15.29
CA ALA A 48 -1.90 12.58 -14.39
C ALA A 48 -0.71 13.29 -15.06
N THR A 49 -0.02 12.63 -16.00
CA THR A 49 1.25 13.13 -16.57
C THR A 49 1.21 13.43 -18.05
N GLY A 50 0.22 12.91 -18.79
CA GLY A 50 0.14 12.99 -20.24
C GLY A 50 1.10 12.04 -20.99
N ILE A 51 1.87 11.20 -20.29
CA ILE A 51 2.81 10.24 -20.91
C ILE A 51 2.01 9.10 -21.57
N ASP A 52 2.31 8.81 -22.83
CA ASP A 52 1.65 7.75 -23.58
C ASP A 52 1.67 6.40 -22.84
N PRO A 53 0.51 5.72 -22.68
CA PRO A 53 0.45 4.43 -21.97
C PRO A 53 1.37 3.37 -22.55
N VAL A 54 1.63 3.42 -23.86
CA VAL A 54 2.53 2.49 -24.56
C VAL A 54 3.99 2.72 -24.17
N ALA A 55 4.39 3.97 -23.95
CA ALA A 55 5.74 4.31 -23.51
C ALA A 55 5.96 3.95 -22.02
N ALA A 56 4.92 4.05 -21.19
CA ALA A 56 4.93 3.69 -19.77
C ALA A 56 4.76 2.18 -19.50
N LEU A 57 4.31 1.43 -20.51
CA LEU A 57 4.06 -0.02 -20.45
C LEU A 57 5.28 -0.84 -19.96
N PRO A 58 6.52 -0.65 -20.48
CA PRO A 58 7.68 -1.40 -19.99
C PRO A 58 7.95 -1.17 -18.51
N GLY A 59 7.84 0.08 -18.03
CA GLY A 59 7.96 0.39 -16.60
C GLY A 59 6.90 -0.33 -15.76
N MET A 60 5.65 -0.32 -16.23
CA MET A 60 4.54 -0.98 -15.52
C MET A 60 4.70 -2.50 -15.51
N ALA A 61 5.16 -3.09 -16.61
CA ALA A 61 5.44 -4.51 -16.69
C ALA A 61 6.50 -4.94 -15.68
N ILE A 62 7.54 -4.12 -15.47
CA ILE A 62 8.56 -4.39 -14.45
C ILE A 62 7.95 -4.35 -13.05
N LEU A 63 7.17 -3.31 -12.72
CA LEU A 63 6.49 -3.21 -11.42
C LEU A 63 5.55 -4.40 -11.17
N TYR A 64 4.81 -4.84 -12.19
CA TYR A 64 3.97 -6.02 -12.13
C TYR A 64 4.78 -7.30 -11.84
N LEU A 65 5.87 -7.53 -12.59
CA LEU A 65 6.71 -8.71 -12.41
C LEU A 65 7.35 -8.77 -11.03
N VAL A 66 7.85 -7.64 -10.53
CA VAL A 66 8.41 -7.55 -9.17
C VAL A 66 7.33 -7.81 -8.11
N SER A 67 6.10 -7.29 -8.32
CA SER A 67 4.97 -7.52 -7.40
C SER A 67 4.55 -8.99 -7.35
N VAL A 68 4.47 -9.65 -8.51
CA VAL A 68 4.18 -11.08 -8.59
C VAL A 68 5.32 -11.90 -7.95
N GLY A 69 6.58 -11.52 -8.21
CA GLY A 69 7.75 -12.13 -7.58
C GLY A 69 7.67 -12.06 -6.06
N GLY A 70 7.28 -10.91 -5.50
CA GLY A 70 7.17 -10.74 -4.05
C GLY A 70 6.03 -11.55 -3.44
N LEU A 71 4.89 -11.67 -4.14
CA LEU A 71 3.80 -12.57 -3.72
C LEU A 71 4.21 -14.05 -3.72
N VAL A 72 4.93 -14.48 -4.76
CA VAL A 72 5.49 -15.84 -4.84
C VAL A 72 6.43 -16.07 -3.65
N LEU A 73 7.32 -15.11 -3.40
CA LEU A 73 8.31 -15.19 -2.32
C LEU A 73 7.63 -15.24 -0.94
N ALA A 74 6.60 -14.43 -0.73
CA ALA A 74 5.78 -14.41 0.49
C ALA A 74 5.06 -15.75 0.75
N ARG A 75 4.69 -16.48 -0.30
CA ARG A 75 4.04 -17.80 -0.16
C ARG A 75 5.02 -18.93 0.17
N TYR A 76 6.23 -18.89 -0.39
CA TYR A 76 7.22 -19.96 -0.21
C TYR A 76 8.09 -19.80 1.03
N LEU A 77 8.34 -18.57 1.50
CA LEU A 77 9.15 -18.33 2.69
C LEU A 77 8.31 -18.37 3.99
N PRO A 78 8.73 -19.13 5.01
CA PRO A 78 7.97 -19.29 6.26
C PRO A 78 8.06 -18.10 7.23
N PHE A 79 8.70 -16.99 6.83
CA PHE A 79 8.85 -15.80 7.67
C PHE A 79 7.52 -15.02 7.77
N TYR A 80 7.30 -14.34 8.90
CA TYR A 80 6.09 -13.57 9.20
C TYR A 80 6.05 -12.19 8.54
N LEU A 81 6.67 -12.06 7.35
CA LEU A 81 6.71 -10.80 6.63
C LEU A 81 5.50 -10.70 5.68
N PRO A 82 4.78 -9.57 5.68
CA PRO A 82 3.65 -9.38 4.77
C PRO A 82 4.11 -9.37 3.31
N GLY A 83 3.21 -9.66 2.37
CA GLY A 83 3.55 -9.72 0.94
C GLY A 83 4.18 -8.43 0.44
N VAL A 84 3.70 -7.28 0.95
CA VAL A 84 4.22 -5.94 0.64
C VAL A 84 5.68 -5.75 1.08
N ALA A 85 6.11 -6.41 2.15
CA ALA A 85 7.51 -6.36 2.58
C ALA A 85 8.41 -7.15 1.61
N TRP A 86 7.94 -8.30 1.11
CA TRP A 86 8.69 -9.07 0.10
C TRP A 86 8.75 -8.39 -1.26
N THR A 87 7.67 -7.74 -1.69
CA THR A 87 7.67 -6.97 -2.95
C THR A 87 8.62 -5.78 -2.87
N SER A 88 8.63 -5.03 -1.76
CA SER A 88 9.56 -3.91 -1.57
C SER A 88 11.01 -4.37 -1.49
N LEU A 89 11.30 -5.48 -0.81
CA LEU A 89 12.64 -6.07 -0.78
C LEU A 89 13.13 -6.46 -2.18
N LEU A 90 12.29 -7.11 -2.99
CA LEU A 90 12.64 -7.44 -4.38
C LEU A 90 12.81 -6.20 -5.26
N ALA A 91 11.96 -5.18 -5.08
CA ALA A 91 12.11 -3.92 -5.81
C ALA A 91 13.46 -3.25 -5.51
N ILE A 92 13.86 -3.22 -4.24
CA ILE A 92 15.18 -2.72 -3.83
C ILE A 92 16.27 -3.59 -4.45
N LEU A 93 16.17 -4.91 -4.34
CA LEU A 93 17.18 -5.82 -4.88
C LEU A 93 17.42 -5.60 -6.37
N VAL A 94 16.36 -5.41 -7.16
CA VAL A 94 16.45 -5.18 -8.61
C VAL A 94 16.95 -3.77 -8.96
N THR A 95 16.83 -2.80 -8.04
CA THR A 95 17.25 -1.40 -8.23
C THR A 95 18.62 -1.07 -7.61
N ILE A 96 19.28 -2.03 -6.96
CA ILE A 96 20.61 -1.81 -6.37
C ILE A 96 21.64 -1.44 -7.46
N PRO A 97 22.44 -0.37 -7.24
CA PRO A 97 23.53 -0.03 -8.14
C PRO A 97 24.60 -1.13 -8.10
N GLY A 98 24.91 -1.70 -9.27
CA GLY A 98 25.90 -2.78 -9.41
C GLY A 98 25.36 -4.07 -10.04
N LEU A 99 24.05 -4.21 -10.19
CA LEU A 99 23.44 -5.31 -10.95
C LEU A 99 23.36 -4.99 -12.45
N PRO A 100 23.63 -5.97 -13.33
CA PRO A 100 23.48 -5.79 -14.76
C PRO A 100 21.99 -5.58 -15.09
N GLY A 101 21.67 -4.49 -15.78
CA GLY A 101 20.30 -4.14 -16.17
C GLY A 101 19.60 -3.09 -15.31
N THR A 102 20.16 -2.71 -14.15
CA THR A 102 19.55 -1.71 -13.24
C THR A 102 19.29 -0.37 -13.92
N ALA A 103 20.25 0.15 -14.70
CA ALA A 103 20.11 1.44 -15.38
C ALA A 103 18.95 1.45 -16.39
N TRP A 104 18.75 0.34 -17.10
CA TRP A 104 17.61 0.20 -18.02
C TRP A 104 16.30 0.14 -17.22
N ILE A 105 16.23 -0.66 -16.16
CA ILE A 105 15.04 -0.77 -15.31
C ILE A 105 14.64 0.58 -14.72
N LEU A 106 15.58 1.32 -14.15
CA LEU A 106 15.36 2.65 -13.60
C LEU A 106 14.82 3.61 -14.67
N SER A 107 15.42 3.62 -15.87
CA SER A 107 14.95 4.48 -16.97
C SER A 107 13.50 4.22 -17.38
N GLN A 108 13.04 2.96 -17.30
CA GLN A 108 11.67 2.60 -17.64
C GLN A 108 10.70 2.94 -16.49
N VAL A 109 11.10 2.73 -15.24
CA VAL A 109 10.28 3.03 -14.07
C VAL A 109 10.14 4.54 -13.85
N GLU A 110 11.14 5.35 -14.21
CA GLU A 110 11.08 6.81 -14.14
C GLU A 110 10.00 7.43 -15.04
N THR A 111 9.54 6.72 -16.08
CA THR A 111 8.39 7.16 -16.89
C THR A 111 7.05 7.08 -16.14
N LEU A 112 7.03 6.41 -14.98
CA LEU A 112 5.86 6.28 -14.14
C LEU A 112 5.91 7.27 -12.98
N ASN A 113 4.78 7.93 -12.73
CA ASN A 113 4.59 8.75 -11.56
C ASN A 113 3.92 7.94 -10.45
N PHE A 114 4.67 7.59 -9.41
CA PHE A 114 4.18 6.81 -8.27
C PHE A 114 3.01 7.47 -7.52
N LEU A 115 2.91 8.81 -7.51
CA LEU A 115 1.76 9.51 -6.91
C LEU A 115 0.49 9.30 -7.76
N ALA A 116 0.63 9.28 -9.08
CA ALA A 116 -0.48 8.96 -9.98
C ALA A 116 -0.98 7.53 -9.73
N LEU A 117 -0.06 6.57 -9.55
CA LEU A 117 -0.39 5.18 -9.25
C LEU A 117 -1.07 4.98 -7.89
N ALA A 118 -0.83 5.87 -6.91
CA ALA A 118 -1.52 5.82 -5.62
C ALA A 118 -3.01 6.20 -5.71
N THR A 119 -3.40 6.97 -6.73
CA THR A 119 -4.75 7.54 -6.82
C THR A 119 -5.84 6.48 -6.97
N PRO A 120 -5.73 5.48 -7.88
CA PRO A 120 -6.71 4.40 -7.97
C PRO A 120 -6.78 3.53 -6.72
N ALA A 121 -5.66 3.31 -6.04
CA ALA A 121 -5.63 2.55 -4.80
C ALA A 121 -6.38 3.26 -3.67
N LEU A 122 -6.18 4.58 -3.52
CA LEU A 122 -6.91 5.40 -2.56
C LEU A 122 -8.39 5.51 -2.92
N ALA A 123 -8.73 5.64 -4.21
CA ALA A 123 -10.11 5.65 -4.67
C ALA A 123 -10.83 4.33 -4.36
N TYR A 124 -10.19 3.19 -4.64
CA TYR A 124 -10.71 1.87 -4.28
C TYR A 124 -10.85 1.72 -2.76
N GLY A 125 -9.86 2.17 -1.99
CA GLY A 125 -9.94 2.18 -0.52
C GLY A 125 -11.11 2.99 0.00
N GLY A 126 -11.40 4.14 -0.61
CA GLY A 126 -12.59 4.95 -0.28
C GLY A 126 -13.91 4.30 -0.70
N LEU A 127 -13.95 3.64 -1.86
CA LEU A 127 -15.13 2.91 -2.35
C LEU A 127 -15.39 1.61 -1.57
N ALA A 128 -14.37 1.02 -0.97
CA ALA A 128 -14.46 -0.21 -0.19
C ALA A 128 -14.99 0.00 1.25
N LEU A 129 -15.20 1.25 1.68
CA LEU A 129 -15.77 1.56 2.99
C LEU A 129 -17.23 1.08 3.07
N THR A 130 -17.58 0.34 4.12
CA THR A 130 -18.94 -0.15 4.37
C THR A 130 -19.69 0.77 5.35
N GLN A 131 -20.99 0.52 5.52
CA GLN A 131 -21.83 1.28 6.45
C GLN A 131 -21.28 1.26 7.89
N GLY A 132 -20.60 0.17 8.30
CA GLY A 132 -19.97 0.05 9.61
C GLY A 132 -18.83 1.06 9.80
N GLU A 133 -17.93 1.18 8.84
CA GLU A 133 -16.84 2.17 8.90
C GLU A 133 -17.38 3.61 8.90
N PHE A 134 -18.44 3.89 8.14
CA PHE A 134 -19.10 5.20 8.17
C PHE A 134 -19.73 5.53 9.52
N ASP A 135 -20.33 4.55 10.20
CA ASP A 135 -20.92 4.75 11.53
C ASP A 135 -19.84 4.96 12.60
N ILE A 136 -18.71 4.25 12.51
CA ILE A 136 -17.54 4.49 13.36
C ILE A 136 -16.99 5.91 13.10
N ALA A 137 -16.87 6.32 11.83
CA ALA A 137 -16.44 7.66 11.47
C ALA A 137 -17.40 8.75 11.99
N LYS A 138 -18.71 8.53 12.00
CA LYS A 138 -19.67 9.49 12.59
C LYS A 138 -19.55 9.60 14.10
N ARG A 139 -19.40 8.47 14.81
CA ARG A 139 -19.34 8.46 16.28
C ARG A 139 -17.98 8.88 16.84
N SER A 140 -16.89 8.52 16.14
CA SER A 140 -15.51 8.69 16.61
C SER A 140 -14.62 9.51 15.68
N GLY A 141 -15.17 10.10 14.62
CA GLY A 141 -14.40 10.80 13.57
C GLY A 141 -13.47 11.88 14.10
N TRP A 142 -13.92 12.69 15.08
CA TRP A 142 -13.08 13.72 15.67
C TRP A 142 -11.82 13.14 16.34
N LYS A 143 -11.93 11.98 17.00
CA LYS A 143 -10.77 11.30 17.59
C LYS A 143 -9.84 10.75 16.51
N ILE A 144 -10.40 10.19 15.44
CA ILE A 144 -9.63 9.65 14.30
C ILE A 144 -8.82 10.77 13.62
N VAL A 145 -9.42 11.94 13.41
CA VAL A 145 -8.73 13.10 12.81
C VAL A 145 -7.55 13.56 13.66
N ILE A 146 -7.73 13.66 14.98
CA ILE A 146 -6.63 14.03 15.89
C ILE A 146 -5.50 13.00 15.82
N VAL A 147 -5.82 11.71 15.86
CA VAL A 147 -4.82 10.64 15.75
C VAL A 147 -4.09 10.71 14.41
N ALA A 148 -4.81 10.94 13.30
CA ALA A 148 -4.21 11.07 11.98
C ALA A 148 -3.23 12.26 11.90
N ILE A 149 -3.60 13.42 12.45
CA ILE A 149 -2.71 14.59 12.54
C ILE A 149 -1.48 14.27 13.39
N CYS A 150 -1.66 13.65 14.57
CA CYS A 150 -0.55 13.26 15.43
C CYS A 150 0.40 12.26 14.75
N VAL A 151 -0.12 11.27 14.02
CA VAL A 151 0.68 10.27 13.29
C VAL A 151 1.43 10.91 12.12
N MET A 152 0.77 11.77 11.35
CA MET A 152 1.39 12.49 10.24
C MET A 152 2.50 13.42 10.73
N PHE A 153 2.22 14.19 11.79
CA PHE A 153 3.20 15.07 12.41
C PHE A 153 4.37 14.29 13.01
N GLY A 154 4.09 13.20 13.72
CA GLY A 154 5.11 12.34 14.31
C GLY A 154 6.04 11.69 13.28
N THR A 155 5.49 11.18 12.18
CA THR A 155 6.27 10.57 11.09
C THR A 155 7.14 11.62 10.39
N PHE A 156 6.59 12.80 10.11
CA PHE A 156 7.33 13.89 9.48
C PHE A 156 8.43 14.43 10.39
N MET A 157 8.11 14.78 11.64
CA MET A 157 9.10 15.27 12.61
C MET A 157 10.17 14.22 12.92
N GLY A 158 9.79 12.95 13.06
CA GLY A 158 10.74 11.85 13.25
C GLY A 158 11.74 11.76 12.09
N SER A 159 11.25 11.84 10.84
CA SER A 159 12.10 11.86 9.65
C SER A 159 13.05 13.08 9.64
N VAL A 160 12.54 14.27 9.95
CA VAL A 160 13.36 15.50 10.02
C VAL A 160 14.44 15.41 11.10
N ILE A 161 14.12 14.90 12.29
CA ILE A 161 15.11 14.75 13.39
C ILE A 161 16.22 13.77 12.99
N ILE A 162 15.86 12.64 12.38
CA ILE A 162 16.86 11.65 11.92
C ILE A 162 17.72 12.26 10.81
N ALA A 163 17.12 12.98 9.87
CA ALA A 163 17.85 13.67 8.81
C ALA A 163 18.83 14.72 9.36
N ASP A 164 18.38 15.56 10.30
CA ASP A 164 19.21 16.58 10.95
C ASP A 164 20.37 15.95 11.75
N LEU A 165 20.09 14.87 12.47
CA LEU A 165 21.11 14.11 13.20
C LEU A 165 22.16 13.52 12.24
N MET A 166 21.73 12.92 11.13
CA MET A 166 22.63 12.34 10.13
C MET A 166 23.46 13.39 9.41
N LEU A 167 22.90 14.57 9.12
CA LEU A 167 23.64 15.70 8.52
C LEU A 167 24.75 16.17 9.46
N ARG A 168 24.41 16.45 10.73
CA ARG A 168 25.38 16.85 11.76
C ARG A 168 26.51 15.84 11.96
N LEU A 169 26.18 14.54 11.93
CA LEU A 169 27.17 13.46 12.03
C LEU A 169 28.04 13.35 10.77
N SER A 170 27.49 13.66 9.60
CA SER A 170 28.20 13.64 8.31
C SER A 170 29.01 14.91 8.03
N GLY A 171 28.97 15.90 8.94
CA GLY A 171 29.80 17.10 8.89
C GLY A 171 29.31 18.21 7.93
N GLN A 172 28.06 18.15 7.49
CA GLN A 172 27.33 19.27 6.86
C GLN A 172 26.33 19.88 7.85
#